data_AF-A0AAU5W2X2-F1
#
_entry.id   AF-A0AAU5W2X2-F1
#
_cell.length_a   1.000
_cell.length_b   1.000
_cell.length_c   1.000
_cell.angle_alpha   90.00
_cell.angle_beta   90.00
_cell.angle_gamma   90.00
#
_symmetry.space_group_name_H-M   'P 1'
#
loop_
_entity.id
_entity.type
_entity.pdbx_description
1 polymer ?
#
loop_
_entity_poly.entity_id
_entity_poly.type
_entity_poly.pdbx_seq_one_letter_code
_entity_poly.pdbx_strand_id
1 'polypeptide(L)'
;MTERKPAGVSFETWVDRQIREAEQRGAFADLPGAGKPIPGLDRPYDAMWWIKAKMEREGLSALPPSLTLRKAAEDAREEALNARSEAEARRVLTEINVRIREALAMPPEGPPLNLEPFDIDAVVAEWHTRRSRR
;
A
#
# COMPACT_ATOMS: atom_id res chain seq x y z
N MET A 1 -19.09 -16.89 15.60
CA MET A 1 -20.23 -16.33 16.36
C MET A 1 -19.90 -16.50 17.84
N THR A 2 -19.76 -15.41 18.60
CA THR A 2 -19.54 -15.49 20.05
C THR A 2 -20.89 -15.61 20.75
N GLU A 3 -21.06 -16.63 21.58
CA GLU A 3 -22.24 -16.77 22.45
C GLU A 3 -22.30 -15.61 23.46
N ARG A 4 -23.47 -15.33 24.03
CA ARG A 4 -23.61 -14.32 25.10
C ARG A 4 -23.43 -14.97 26.47
N LYS A 5 -22.90 -14.21 27.43
CA LYS A 5 -22.79 -14.62 28.83
C LYS A 5 -24.15 -15.06 29.40
N PRO A 6 -24.26 -16.26 30.01
CA PRO A 6 -25.47 -16.69 30.70
C PRO A 6 -25.74 -15.84 31.96
N ALA A 7 -27.02 -15.72 32.34
CA ALA A 7 -27.39 -15.13 33.63
C ALA A 7 -26.85 -15.98 34.79
N GLY A 8 -26.38 -15.34 35.86
CA GLY A 8 -25.85 -16.02 37.07
C GLY A 8 -24.39 -16.48 36.99
N VAL A 9 -23.71 -16.35 35.85
CA VAL A 9 -22.27 -16.63 35.71
C VAL A 9 -21.48 -15.32 35.77
N SER A 10 -20.35 -15.29 36.49
CA SER A 10 -19.47 -14.11 36.50
C SER A 10 -18.84 -13.90 35.11
N PHE A 11 -18.41 -12.67 34.81
CA PHE A 11 -17.79 -12.38 33.51
C PHE A 11 -16.47 -13.13 33.35
N GLU A 12 -15.64 -13.16 34.39
CA GLU A 12 -14.35 -13.88 34.45
C GLU A 12 -14.55 -15.38 34.17
N THR A 13 -15.44 -16.06 34.90
CA THR A 13 -15.71 -17.50 34.72
C THR A 13 -16.25 -17.83 33.33
N TRP A 14 -17.05 -16.94 32.74
CA TRP A 14 -17.55 -17.12 31.38
C TRP A 14 -16.45 -16.93 30.33
N VAL A 15 -15.61 -15.89 30.44
CA VAL A 15 -14.49 -15.65 29.51
C VAL A 15 -13.45 -16.77 29.60
N ASP A 16 -13.08 -17.21 30.81
CA ASP A 16 -12.12 -18.31 31.01
C ASP A 16 -12.60 -19.62 30.41
N ARG A 17 -13.91 -19.88 30.47
CA ARG A 17 -14.54 -21.03 29.81
C ARG A 17 -14.40 -20.91 28.29
N GLN A 18 -14.70 -19.75 27.70
CA GLN A 18 -14.57 -19.53 26.26
C GLN A 18 -13.12 -19.69 25.78
N ILE A 19 -12.13 -19.19 26.55
CA ILE A 19 -10.70 -19.32 26.24
C ILE A 19 -10.27 -20.80 26.25
N ARG A 20 -10.61 -21.55 27.30
CA ARG A 20 -10.30 -23.00 27.37
C ARG A 20 -10.94 -23.79 26.25
N GLU A 21 -12.22 -23.54 25.97
CA GLU A 21 -12.91 -24.22 24.87
C GLU A 21 -12.26 -23.87 23.53
N ALA A 22 -11.80 -22.62 23.33
CA ALA A 22 -11.05 -22.17 22.15
C ALA A 22 -9.67 -22.82 22.01
N GLU A 23 -8.92 -23.01 23.10
CA GLU A 23 -7.68 -23.78 23.10
C GLU A 23 -7.91 -25.26 22.74
N GLN A 24 -8.89 -25.92 23.38
CA GLN A 24 -9.18 -27.35 23.16
C GLN A 24 -9.54 -27.67 21.70
N ARG A 25 -10.24 -26.75 21.03
CA ARG A 25 -10.58 -26.86 19.61
C ARG A 25 -9.48 -26.35 18.66
N GLY A 26 -8.30 -26.00 19.19
CA GLY A 26 -7.15 -25.58 18.39
C GLY A 26 -7.27 -24.19 17.76
N ALA A 27 -8.12 -23.31 18.26
CA ALA A 27 -8.32 -21.97 17.67
C ALA A 27 -7.05 -21.11 17.68
N PHE A 28 -6.06 -21.46 18.52
CA PHE A 28 -4.76 -20.78 18.62
C PHE A 28 -3.59 -21.60 18.02
N ALA A 29 -3.86 -22.76 17.41
CA ALA A 29 -2.82 -23.66 16.92
C ALA A 29 -2.08 -23.14 15.67
N ASP A 30 -2.74 -22.32 14.85
CA ASP A 30 -2.19 -21.76 13.60
C ASP A 30 -2.37 -20.24 13.55
N LEU A 31 -1.94 -19.56 14.61
CA LEU A 31 -1.97 -18.10 14.63
C LEU A 31 -0.95 -17.53 13.63
N PRO A 32 -1.30 -16.47 12.89
CA PRO A 32 -0.34 -15.73 12.08
C PRO A 32 0.84 -15.27 12.95
N GLY A 33 2.03 -15.79 12.65
CA GLY A 33 3.25 -15.48 13.41
C GLY A 33 3.60 -16.45 14.52
N ALA A 34 2.81 -17.51 14.77
CA ALA A 34 3.17 -18.56 15.72
C ALA A 34 4.54 -19.16 15.38
N GLY A 35 5.43 -19.22 16.37
CA GLY A 35 6.80 -19.72 16.22
C GLY A 35 7.74 -18.83 15.37
N LYS A 36 7.26 -17.71 14.84
CA LYS A 36 8.09 -16.75 14.09
C LYS A 36 8.57 -15.63 15.01
N PRO A 37 9.75 -15.03 14.73
CA PRO A 37 10.17 -13.81 15.42
C PRO A 37 9.11 -12.71 15.32
N ILE A 38 8.95 -11.92 16.37
CA ILE A 38 8.05 -10.76 16.36
C ILE A 38 8.54 -9.77 15.29
N PRO A 39 7.73 -9.43 14.29
CA PRO A 39 8.16 -8.50 13.23
C PRO A 39 8.54 -7.14 13.81
N GLY A 40 9.75 -6.67 13.49
CA GLY A 40 10.25 -5.36 13.88
C GLY A 40 10.71 -5.22 15.33
N LEU A 41 10.90 -6.34 16.06
CA LEU A 41 11.42 -6.32 17.44
C LEU A 41 12.84 -5.74 17.56
N ASP A 42 13.61 -5.83 16.48
CA ASP A 42 14.97 -5.31 16.33
C ASP A 42 15.02 -3.80 16.02
N ARG A 43 13.87 -3.17 15.73
CA ARG A 43 13.80 -1.76 15.35
C ARG A 43 13.72 -0.87 16.59
N PRO A 44 14.30 0.36 16.53
CA PRO A 44 14.07 1.36 17.56
C PRO A 44 12.57 1.59 17.80
N TYR A 45 12.20 1.80 19.06
CA TYR A 45 10.81 2.09 19.40
C TYR A 45 10.33 3.37 18.71
N ASP A 46 9.24 3.25 17.97
CA ASP A 46 8.55 4.35 17.31
C ASP A 46 7.16 4.49 17.93
N ALA A 47 6.85 5.62 18.58
CA ALA A 47 5.54 5.85 19.19
C ALA A 47 4.37 5.71 18.20
N MET A 48 4.62 5.90 16.89
CA MET A 48 3.65 5.82 15.81
C MET A 48 3.59 4.41 15.15
N TRP A 49 4.29 3.41 15.69
CA TRP A 49 4.42 2.08 15.07
C TRP A 49 3.07 1.45 14.68
N TRP A 50 2.07 1.53 15.56
CA TRP A 50 0.77 0.89 15.36
C TRP A 50 -0.09 1.65 14.33
N ILE A 51 0.08 2.98 14.23
CA ILE A 51 -0.58 3.82 13.23
C ILE A 51 -0.01 3.48 11.87
N LYS A 52 1.32 3.44 11.74
CA LYS A 52 2.00 3.05 10.49
C LYS A 52 1.59 1.64 10.06
N ALA A 53 1.59 0.67 10.97
CA ALA A 53 1.14 -0.70 10.69
C ALA A 53 -0.35 -0.77 10.33
N LYS A 54 -1.20 0.07 10.91
CA LYS A 54 -2.62 0.16 10.52
C LYS A 54 -2.78 0.79 9.13
N MET A 55 -2.08 1.88 8.86
CA MET A 55 -2.09 2.53 7.56
C MET A 55 -1.65 1.56 6.46
N GLU A 56 -0.56 0.82 6.68
CA GLU A 56 -0.08 -0.20 5.74
C GLU A 56 -1.12 -1.31 5.51
N ARG A 57 -1.70 -1.87 6.59
CA ARG A 57 -2.75 -2.91 6.47
C ARG A 57 -3.99 -2.45 5.73
N GLU A 58 -4.38 -1.18 5.88
CA GLU A 58 -5.56 -0.58 5.26
C GLU A 58 -5.24 0.09 3.91
N GLY A 59 -3.98 0.03 3.45
CA GLY A 59 -3.54 0.71 2.22
C GLY A 59 -3.65 2.24 2.26
N LEU A 60 -3.60 2.84 3.45
CA LEU A 60 -3.70 4.28 3.65
C LEU A 60 -2.34 4.95 3.49
N SER A 61 -2.34 6.09 2.82
CA SER A 61 -1.15 6.91 2.59
C SER A 61 -1.47 8.38 2.84
N ALA A 62 -0.62 9.05 3.63
CA ALA A 62 -0.70 10.48 3.91
C ALA A 62 0.50 11.20 3.30
N LEU A 63 0.67 11.04 1.98
CA LEU A 63 1.75 11.70 1.25
C LEU A 63 1.42 13.18 1.01
N PRO A 64 2.38 14.10 1.21
CA PRO A 64 2.27 15.46 0.70
C PRO A 64 1.95 15.44 -0.80
N PRO A 65 1.22 16.45 -1.33
CA PRO A 65 0.86 16.52 -2.74
C PRO A 65 2.03 16.33 -3.71
N SER A 66 3.21 16.86 -3.37
CA SER A 66 4.46 16.65 -4.13
C SER A 66 4.86 15.17 -4.26
N LEU A 67 4.80 14.40 -3.17
CA LEU A 67 5.10 12.97 -3.19
C LEU A 67 4.00 12.15 -3.86
N THR A 68 2.74 12.57 -3.72
CA THR A 68 1.61 11.97 -4.45
C THR A 68 1.79 12.10 -5.96
N LEU A 69 2.23 13.26 -6.46
CA LEU A 69 2.51 13.45 -7.88
C LEU A 69 3.71 12.62 -8.35
N ARG A 70 4.78 12.53 -7.55
CA ARG A 70 5.92 11.66 -7.86
C ARG A 70 5.50 10.20 -8.02
N LYS A 71 4.70 9.69 -7.09
CA LYS A 71 4.17 8.33 -7.16
C LYS A 71 3.28 8.14 -8.40
N ALA A 72 2.40 9.10 -8.69
CA ALA A 72 1.57 9.05 -9.89
C ALA A 72 2.39 9.06 -11.19
N ALA A 73 3.53 9.77 -11.23
CA ALA A 73 4.45 9.75 -12.37
C ALA A 73 5.11 8.38 -12.56
N GLU A 74 5.57 7.76 -11.48
CA GLU A 74 6.12 6.40 -11.51
C GLU A 74 5.08 5.38 -12.00
N ASP A 75 3.87 5.43 -11.43
CA ASP A 75 2.77 4.53 -11.78
C ASP A 75 2.33 4.70 -13.24
N ALA A 76 2.22 5.95 -13.72
CA ALA A 76 1.86 6.23 -15.11
C ALA A 76 2.91 5.70 -16.10
N ARG A 77 4.21 5.79 -15.75
CA ARG A 77 5.27 5.20 -16.59
C ARG A 77 5.17 3.67 -16.62
N GLU A 78 4.93 3.04 -15.47
CA GLU A 78 4.74 1.58 -15.41
C GLU A 78 3.50 1.11 -16.18
N GLU A 79 2.38 1.83 -16.04
CA GLU A 79 1.14 1.58 -16.77
C GLU A 79 1.38 1.72 -18.29
N ALA A 80 2.03 2.79 -18.73
CA ALA A 80 2.37 3.00 -20.14
C ALA A 80 3.24 1.86 -20.71
N LEU A 81 4.20 1.37 -19.94
CA LEU A 81 5.06 0.24 -20.34
C LEU A 81 4.33 -1.11 -20.37
N ASN A 82 3.19 -1.22 -19.69
CA ASN A 82 2.33 -2.42 -19.68
C ASN A 82 1.07 -2.27 -20.56
N ALA A 83 0.87 -1.12 -21.18
CA ALA A 83 -0.30 -0.81 -22.00
C ALA A 83 -0.51 -1.84 -23.13
N ARG A 84 -1.77 -2.05 -23.50
CA ARG A 84 -2.16 -3.02 -24.56
C ARG A 84 -1.97 -2.43 -25.95
N SER A 85 -1.92 -1.11 -26.08
CA SER A 85 -1.73 -0.39 -27.34
C SER A 85 -0.81 0.82 -27.17
N GLU A 86 -0.19 1.25 -28.27
CA GLU A 86 0.62 2.48 -28.27
C GLU A 86 -0.23 3.71 -27.94
N ALA A 87 -1.46 3.79 -28.47
CA ALA A 87 -2.37 4.89 -28.20
C ALA A 87 -2.68 5.02 -26.69
N GLU A 88 -2.85 3.89 -26.00
CA GLU A 88 -3.04 3.85 -24.55
C GLU A 88 -1.79 4.33 -23.81
N ALA A 89 -0.60 3.85 -24.18
CA ALA A 89 0.67 4.30 -23.58
C ALA A 89 0.86 5.82 -23.74
N ARG A 90 0.65 6.34 -24.96
CA ARG A 90 0.74 7.78 -25.25
C ARG A 90 -0.26 8.60 -24.46
N ARG A 91 -1.49 8.11 -24.31
CA ARG A 91 -2.54 8.79 -23.54
C ARG A 91 -2.15 8.92 -22.07
N VAL A 92 -1.76 7.82 -21.43
CA VAL A 92 -1.34 7.81 -20.02
C VAL A 92 -0.18 8.78 -19.77
N LEU A 93 0.84 8.76 -20.63
CA LEU A 93 1.99 9.66 -20.52
C LEU A 93 1.62 11.13 -20.77
N THR A 94 0.70 11.39 -21.69
CA THR A 94 0.23 12.77 -21.97
C THR A 94 -0.52 13.33 -20.76
N GLU A 95 -1.44 12.56 -20.18
CA GLU A 95 -2.24 12.97 -19.02
C GLU A 95 -1.35 13.30 -17.81
N ILE A 96 -0.35 12.45 -17.50
CA ILE A 96 0.56 12.72 -16.39
C ILE A 96 1.50 13.89 -16.69
N ASN A 97 1.95 14.05 -17.93
CA ASN A 97 2.81 15.18 -18.33
C ASN A 97 2.12 16.54 -18.18
N VAL A 98 0.81 16.62 -18.41
CA VAL A 98 0.03 17.85 -18.13
C VAL A 98 0.15 18.19 -16.64
N ARG A 99 -0.13 17.22 -15.76
CA ARG A 99 -0.05 17.41 -14.29
C ARG A 99 1.37 17.76 -13.82
N ILE A 100 2.40 17.14 -14.40
CA ILE A 100 3.80 17.46 -14.10
C ILE A 100 4.11 18.90 -14.48
N ARG A 101 3.71 19.36 -15.68
CA ARG A 101 3.95 20.74 -16.12
C ARG A 101 3.24 21.76 -15.23
N GLU A 102 1.98 21.50 -14.86
CA GLU A 102 1.23 22.35 -13.94
C GLU A 102 1.93 22.47 -12.59
N ALA A 103 2.39 21.35 -12.02
CA ALA A 103 3.08 21.33 -10.75
C ALA A 103 4.48 21.96 -10.81
N LEU A 104 5.19 21.88 -11.94
CA LEU A 104 6.46 22.58 -12.12
C LEU A 104 6.26 24.09 -12.24
N ALA A 105 5.16 24.53 -12.86
CA ALA A 105 4.80 25.94 -12.94
C ALA A 105 4.32 26.51 -11.60
N MET A 106 3.60 25.71 -10.82
CA MET A 106 3.11 26.05 -9.48
C MET A 106 3.40 24.89 -8.50
N PRO A 107 4.60 24.88 -7.89
CA PRO A 107 5.01 23.81 -6.99
C PRO A 107 4.05 23.64 -5.80
N PRO A 108 3.49 22.44 -5.60
CA PRO A 108 2.64 22.17 -4.46
C PRO A 108 3.48 21.97 -3.19
N GLU A 109 2.82 21.92 -2.03
CA GLU A 109 3.51 21.75 -0.75
C GLU A 109 4.28 20.41 -0.64
N GLY A 110 5.38 20.45 0.11
CA GLY A 110 6.21 19.30 0.46
C GLY A 110 7.62 19.32 -0.15
N PRO A 111 8.30 18.16 -0.21
CA PRO A 111 9.65 18.06 -0.73
C PRO A 111 9.77 18.47 -2.22
N PRO A 112 10.98 18.79 -2.71
CA PRO A 112 11.20 19.09 -4.12
C PRO A 112 10.64 18.00 -5.04
N LEU A 113 9.94 18.42 -6.10
CA LEU A 113 9.29 17.51 -7.06
C LEU A 113 10.30 16.58 -7.73
N ASN A 114 11.43 17.12 -8.20
CA ASN A 114 12.45 16.38 -8.96
C ASN A 114 11.82 15.55 -10.10
N LEU A 115 10.85 16.14 -10.80
CA LEU A 115 10.16 15.53 -11.94
C LEU A 115 10.45 16.33 -13.20
N GLU A 116 10.55 15.63 -14.31
CA GLU A 116 10.56 16.18 -15.66
C GLU A 116 9.44 15.50 -16.45
N PRO A 117 8.75 16.20 -17.36
CA PRO A 117 7.79 15.57 -18.25
C PRO A 117 8.47 14.43 -19.04
N PHE A 118 7.81 13.28 -19.12
CA PHE A 118 8.31 12.13 -19.87
C PHE A 118 8.43 12.45 -21.36
N ASP A 119 9.54 12.04 -21.96
CA ASP A 119 9.62 11.89 -23.42
C ASP A 119 8.73 10.70 -23.83
N ILE A 120 7.60 11.02 -24.45
CA ILE A 120 6.59 10.03 -24.83
C ILE A 120 7.14 9.07 -25.87
N ASP A 121 7.90 9.56 -26.85
CA ASP A 121 8.43 8.73 -27.94
C ASP A 121 9.50 7.77 -27.42
N ALA A 122 10.35 8.24 -26.50
CA ALA A 122 11.34 7.38 -25.84
C ALA A 122 10.68 6.23 -25.04
N VAL A 123 9.63 6.54 -24.25
CA VAL A 123 8.93 5.52 -23.45
C VAL A 123 8.14 4.56 -24.35
N VAL A 124 7.54 5.04 -25.44
CA VAL A 124 6.86 4.20 -26.44
C VAL A 124 7.85 3.28 -27.14
N ALA A 125 9.05 3.75 -27.47
CA ALA A 125 10.11 2.89 -28.04
C ALA A 125 10.54 1.79 -27.06
N GLU A 126 10.64 2.09 -25.76
CA GLU A 126 10.88 1.09 -24.71
C GLU A 126 9.72 0.07 -24.64
N TRP A 127 8.46 0.53 -24.68
CA TRP A 127 7.27 -0.31 -24.72
C TRP A 127 7.29 -1.30 -25.89
N HIS A 128 7.58 -0.83 -27.12
CA HIS A 128 7.75 -1.68 -28.30
C HIS A 128 8.84 -2.75 -28.10
N THR A 129 9.96 -2.37 -27.50
CA THR A 129 11.06 -3.29 -27.20
C THR A 129 10.67 -4.37 -26.19
N ARG A 130 9.86 -4.03 -25.17
CA ARG A 130 9.36 -4.99 -24.19
C ARG A 130 8.39 -5.99 -24.82
N ARG A 131 7.53 -5.54 -25.74
CA ARG A 131 6.56 -6.41 -26.43
C ARG A 131 7.21 -7.33 -27.46
N SER A 132 8.23 -6.87 -28.16
CA SER A 132 8.97 -7.73 -29.13
C SER A 132 9.82 -8.80 -28.47
N ARG A 133 10.12 -8.68 -27.17
CA ARG A 133 10.85 -9.67 -26.37
C ARG A 133 9.96 -10.69 -25.64
N ARG A 134 8.64 -10.53 -25.70
CA ARG A 134 7.65 -11.49 -25.16
C ARG A 134 7.17 -12.41 -26.27
#